data_AF-C2JV57-F1
#
_entry.id   AF-C2JV57-F1
#
_cell.length_a   1.000
_cell.length_b   1.000
_cell.length_c   1.000
_cell.angle_alpha   90.00
_cell.angle_beta   90.00
_cell.angle_gamma   90.00
#
_symmetry.space_group_name_H-M   'P 1'
#
loop_
_entity.id
_entity.type
_entity.pdbx_description
1 polymer ?
#
loop_
_entity_poly.entity_id
_entity_poly.type
_entity_poly.pdbx_seq_one_letter_code
_entity_poly.pdbx_strand_id
1 'polypeptide(L)' 'LATILGAKPVNGIDKNVDILVVGIISKPYDQLLTTQKLTYARTYGIPKIDELAFISWCQWRLDQLKATL' A
#
# COMPACT_ATOMS: atom_id res chain seq x y z
N LEU A 1 -1.20 7.21 9.75
CA LEU A 1 -2.54 6.83 9.24
C LEU A 1 -2.75 5.31 9.32
N ALA A 2 -1.96 4.50 8.63
CA ALA A 2 -2.02 3.03 8.69
C ALA A 2 -2.08 2.46 10.13
N THR A 3 -1.21 2.93 11.02
CA THR A 3 -1.16 2.52 12.44
C THR A 3 -2.45 2.82 13.21
N ILE A 4 -3.07 3.97 12.94
CA ILE A 4 -4.33 4.39 13.59
C ILE A 4 -5.48 3.47 13.16
N LEU A 5 -5.36 2.86 11.97
CA LEU A 5 -6.35 1.94 11.41
C LEU A 5 -6.05 0.47 11.75
N GLY A 6 -5.08 0.21 12.63
CA GLY A 6 -4.72 -1.15 13.08
C GLY A 6 -3.70 -1.87 12.18
N ALA A 7 -3.16 -1.22 11.15
CA ALA A 7 -2.11 -1.81 10.32
C ALA A 7 -0.71 -1.57 10.92
N LYS A 8 0.24 -2.46 10.63
CA LYS A 8 1.64 -2.35 11.07
C LYS A 8 2.55 -1.90 9.92
N PRO A 9 2.88 -0.60 9.80
CA PRO A 9 3.78 -0.15 8.75
C PRO A 9 5.19 -0.70 8.98
N VAL A 10 5.82 -1.17 7.89
CA VAL A 10 7.21 -1.64 7.89
C VAL A 10 8.03 -0.83 6.88
N ASN A 11 9.28 -0.53 7.22
CA ASN A 11 10.16 0.28 6.37
C ASN A 11 10.76 -0.52 5.19
N GLY A 12 10.98 -1.82 5.40
CA GLY A 12 11.47 -2.77 4.40
C GLY A 12 10.38 -3.76 4.01
N ILE A 13 10.40 -4.22 2.76
CA ILE A 13 9.55 -5.33 2.33
C ILE A 13 10.19 -6.64 2.80
N ASP A 14 9.41 -7.46 3.49
CA ASP A 14 9.79 -8.81 3.88
C ASP A 14 8.61 -9.77 3.65
N LYS A 15 8.84 -11.06 3.87
CA LYS A 15 7.86 -12.13 3.64
C LYS A 15 6.60 -12.06 4.50
N ASN A 16 6.59 -11.23 5.55
CA ASN A 16 5.45 -11.04 6.45
C ASN A 16 4.63 -9.80 6.09
N VAL A 17 4.92 -9.15 4.96
CA VAL A 17 4.15 -8.01 4.46
C VAL A 17 2.91 -8.52 3.72
N ASP A 18 1.74 -8.20 4.25
CA ASP A 18 0.46 -8.59 3.66
C ASP A 18 0.13 -7.79 2.39
N ILE A 19 0.40 -6.47 2.39
CA ILE A 19 0.09 -5.56 1.29
C ILE A 19 1.23 -4.56 1.09
N LEU A 20 1.59 -4.32 -0.18
CA LEU A 20 2.46 -3.21 -0.57
C LEU A 20 1.63 -2.00 -1.04
N VAL A 21 1.76 -0.87 -0.35
CA VAL A 21 1.23 0.42 -0.84
C VAL A 21 2.23 1.03 -1.82
N VAL A 22 1.78 1.31 -3.03
CA VAL A 22 2.58 1.87 -4.12
C VAL A 22 2.19 3.33 -4.31
N GLY A 23 3.12 4.24 -4.02
CA GLY A 23 2.95 5.66 -4.30
C GLY A 23 2.85 5.97 -5.79
N ILE A 24 2.44 7.18 -6.12
CA ILE A 24 2.45 7.65 -7.52
C ILE A 24 3.90 7.74 -7.99
N ILE A 25 4.29 6.86 -8.92
CA ILE A 25 5.60 6.91 -9.56
C ILE A 25 5.38 7.36 -11.00
N SER A 26 5.73 8.61 -11.29
CA SER A 26 5.66 9.13 -12.66
C SER A 26 6.91 8.69 -13.42
N LYS A 27 6.74 7.77 -14.37
CA LYS A 27 7.77 7.37 -15.33
C LYS A 27 7.22 7.48 -16.75
N PRO A 28 8.08 7.72 -17.76
CA PRO A 28 7.70 7.57 -19.16
C PRO A 28 7.08 6.20 -19.40
N TYR A 29 6.05 6.14 -20.24
CA TYR A 29 5.24 4.93 -20.50
C TYR A 29 6.09 3.72 -20.94
N ASP A 30 7.23 4.01 -21.58
CA ASP A 30 8.15 3.02 -22.13
C ASP A 30 9.09 2.41 -21.08
N GLN A 31 9.08 2.94 -19.85
CA GLN A 31 9.90 2.43 -18.75
C GLN A 31 9.09 1.64 -17.75
N LEU A 32 9.46 0.36 -17.59
CA LEU A 32 9.00 -0.46 -16.50
C LEU A 32 9.34 0.18 -15.14
N LEU A 33 8.36 0.16 -14.25
CA LEU A 33 8.54 0.52 -12.84
C LEU A 33 9.30 -0.60 -12.13
N THR A 34 10.63 -0.44 -12.03
CA THR A 34 11.57 -1.46 -11.53
C THR A 34 12.12 -1.19 -10.12
N THR A 35 11.35 -0.53 -9.25
CA THR A 35 11.83 -0.36 -7.85
C THR A 35 11.96 -1.73 -7.18
N GLN A 36 12.99 -1.91 -6.35
CA GLN A 36 13.26 -3.19 -5.67
C GLN A 36 12.03 -3.74 -4.93
N LYS A 37 11.20 -2.86 -4.35
CA LYS A 37 9.96 -3.21 -3.66
C LYS A 37 8.91 -3.80 -4.61
N LEU A 38 8.77 -3.26 -5.82
CA LEU A 38 7.84 -3.78 -6.83
C LEU A 38 8.30 -5.12 -7.41
N THR A 39 9.61 -5.26 -7.64
CA THR A 39 10.19 -6.54 -8.09
C THR A 39 9.98 -7.61 -7.03
N TYR A 40 10.26 -7.31 -5.76
CA TYR A 40 10.03 -8.24 -4.65
C TYR A 40 8.55 -8.63 -4.53
N ALA A 41 7.64 -7.66 -4.54
CA ALA A 41 6.20 -7.95 -4.46
C ALA A 41 5.73 -8.85 -5.61
N ARG A 42 6.24 -8.63 -6.83
CA ARG A 42 5.97 -9.52 -7.98
C ARG A 42 6.54 -10.92 -7.77
N THR A 43 7.79 -11.04 -7.31
CA THR A 43 8.47 -12.33 -7.10
C THR A 43 7.78 -13.18 -6.04
N TYR A 44 7.29 -12.57 -4.96
CA TYR A 44 6.69 -13.28 -3.82
C TYR A 44 5.16 -13.24 -3.82
N GLY A 45 4.53 -12.72 -4.87
CA GLY A 45 3.07 -12.68 -5.00
C GLY A 45 2.37 -11.77 -3.98
N ILE A 46 3.07 -10.76 -3.45
CA ILE A 46 2.51 -9.83 -2.48
C ILE A 46 1.54 -8.89 -3.22
N PRO A 47 0.26 -8.80 -2.80
CA PRO A 47 -0.69 -7.90 -3.43
C PRO A 47 -0.30 -6.44 -3.21
N LYS A 48 -0.60 -5.62 -4.21
CA LYS A 48 -0.30 -4.19 -4.22
C LYS A 48 -1.58 -3.37 -4.27
N ILE A 49 -1.58 -2.23 -3.59
CA ILE A 49 -2.61 -1.21 -3.67
C ILE A 49 -1.94 0.12 -4.03
N ASP A 50 -2.56 0.92 -4.89
CA ASP A 50 -2.10 2.28 -5.14
C ASP A 50 -2.41 3.20 -3.95
N GLU A 51 -1.61 4.24 -3.80
CA GLU A 51 -1.76 5.21 -2.71
C GLU A 51 -3.15 5.87 -2.67
N LEU A 52 -3.76 6.14 -3.83
CA LEU A 52 -5.09 6.76 -3.88
C LEU A 52 -6.18 5.82 -3.36
N ALA A 53 -6.16 4.56 -3.76
CA ALA A 53 -7.06 3.53 -3.26
C ALA A 53 -6.82 3.28 -1.76
N PHE A 54 -5.57 3.30 -1.30
CA PHE A 54 -5.25 3.19 0.12
C PHE A 54 -5.81 4.37 0.93
N ILE A 55 -5.67 5.60 0.46
CA ILE A 55 -6.24 6.80 1.10
C ILE A 55 -7.77 6.72 1.13
N SER A 56 -8.39 6.30 0.02
CA SER A 56 -9.84 6.12 -0.07
C SER A 56 -10.34 5.09 0.95
N TRP A 57 -9.63 3.97 1.10
CA TRP A 57 -9.94 2.97 2.13
C TRP A 57 -9.76 3.53 3.54
N CYS A 58 -8.71 4.31 3.79
CA CYS A 58 -8.49 4.95 5.09
C CYS A 58 -9.64 5.89 5.46
N GLN A 59 -10.13 6.69 4.51
CA GLN A 59 -11.27 7.59 4.72
C GLN A 59 -12.54 6.82 5.04
N TRP A 60 -12.88 5.81 4.22
CA TRP A 60 -14.03 4.94 4.48
C TRP A 60 -13.97 4.30 5.87
N ARG A 61 -12.80 3.78 6.26
CA ARG A 61 -12.61 3.14 7.57
C ARG A 61 -12.78 4.12 8.72
N LEU A 62 -12.30 5.35 8.58
CA LEU A 62 -12.50 6.42 9.57
C LEU A 62 -13.98 6.77 9.72
N ASP A 63 -14.74 6.82 8.63
CA ASP A 63 -16.17 7.13 8.68
C ASP A 63 -16.98 6.02 9.37
N GLN A 64 -16.62 4.75 9.15
CA GLN A 64 -17.20 3.62 9.89
C GLN A 64 -16.93 3.72 11.40
N LEU A 65 -15.71 4.07 11.79
CA LEU A 65 -15.34 4.21 13.21
C LEU A 65 -16.11 5.37 13.88
N LYS A 66 -16.29 6.48 13.17
CA LYS A 66 -17.11 7.62 13.66
C LYS A 66 -18.58 7.25 13.81
N ALA A 67 -19.15 6.47 12.89
CA ALA A 67 -20.54 6.05 12.95
C ALA A 67 -20.85 5.05 14.07
N THR A 68 -19.81 4.44 14.67
CA THR A 68 -19.92 3.47 15.76
C THR A 68 -19.71 4.11 17.15
N LEU A 69 -19.39 5.40 17.19
CA LEU A 69 -19.17 6.23 18.38
C LEU A 69 -20.40 7.09 18.68
#